data_AF-A0A011MC84-F1
#
_entry.id   AF-A0A011MC84-F1
#
_cell.length_a   1.000
_cell.length_b   1.000
_cell.length_c   1.000
_cell.angle_alpha   90.00
_cell.angle_beta   90.00
_cell.angle_gamma   90.00
#
_symmetry.space_group_name_H-M   'P 1'
#
loop_
_entity.id
_entity.type
_entity.pdbx_description
1 polymer ?
#
loop_
_entity_poly.entity_id
_entity_poly.type
_entity_poly.pdbx_seq_one_letter_code
_entity_poly.pdbx_strand_id
1 'polypeptide(L)'
;MRLPFAALLLLLPAVVTAEDFPSLGPHSRVVEVAPIVSGRASFYSTAFHGRRTASGETYAHHVISAASNRFPMGTLVAVRRVPSARCVVVRINDRMGHRKRVIDLSREAAVALGMIDAGVVDVEVTPLPKYLVGHESACMLAFQPPAHLQAVDGAGLRAPGK
;
A
#
# COMPACT_ATOMS: atom_id res chain seq x y z
N MET A 1 -36.99 -13.62 -73.81
CA MET A 1 -37.06 -12.14 -73.97
C MET A 1 -37.80 -11.58 -72.76
N ARG A 2 -37.27 -10.53 -72.10
CA ARG A 2 -37.72 -9.90 -70.82
C ARG A 2 -37.22 -10.66 -69.57
N LEU A 3 -36.54 -10.11 -68.55
CA LEU A 3 -35.93 -8.80 -68.22
C LEU A 3 -34.92 -9.11 -67.06
N PRO A 4 -33.74 -8.47 -66.96
CA PRO A 4 -32.78 -8.77 -65.90
C PRO A 4 -33.16 -8.08 -64.57
N PHE A 5 -33.10 -8.83 -63.47
CA PHE A 5 -33.18 -8.31 -62.11
C PHE A 5 -31.88 -7.57 -61.78
N ALA A 6 -31.86 -6.24 -61.95
CA ALA A 6 -30.80 -5.39 -61.45
C ALA A 6 -31.16 -4.94 -60.03
N ALA A 7 -30.76 -5.72 -59.02
CA ALA A 7 -30.74 -5.27 -57.64
C ALA A 7 -29.36 -4.65 -57.36
N LEU A 8 -29.25 -3.34 -57.61
CA LEU A 8 -28.08 -2.55 -57.25
C LEU A 8 -28.10 -2.32 -55.73
N LEU A 9 -27.44 -3.21 -54.98
CA LEU A 9 -27.23 -3.04 -53.55
C LEU A 9 -26.10 -2.02 -53.34
N LEU A 10 -26.46 -0.76 -53.14
CA LEU A 10 -25.54 0.31 -52.74
C LEU A 10 -25.03 0.02 -51.32
N LEU A 11 -23.80 -0.49 -51.21
CA LEU A 11 -23.04 -0.56 -49.96
C LEU A 11 -22.66 0.86 -49.54
N LEU A 12 -23.45 1.44 -48.64
CA LEU A 12 -23.04 2.62 -47.88
C LEU A 12 -21.91 2.20 -46.93
N PRO A 13 -20.72 2.81 -46.97
CA PRO A 13 -19.78 2.66 -45.88
C PRO A 13 -20.39 3.36 -44.67
N ALA A 14 -20.74 2.59 -43.64
CA ALA A 14 -20.98 3.14 -42.33
C ALA A 14 -19.66 3.79 -41.89
N VAL A 15 -19.57 5.11 -42.04
CA VAL A 15 -18.55 5.91 -41.38
C VAL A 15 -18.84 5.74 -39.89
N VAL A 16 -18.11 4.81 -39.26
CA VAL A 16 -17.99 4.76 -37.81
C VAL A 16 -17.35 6.07 -37.41
N THR A 17 -18.17 7.00 -36.91
CA THR A 17 -17.66 8.13 -36.15
C THR A 17 -16.86 7.55 -35.00
N ALA A 18 -15.57 7.87 -34.95
CA ALA A 18 -14.75 7.60 -33.80
C ALA A 18 -15.45 8.23 -32.60
N GLU A 19 -16.00 7.41 -31.71
CA GLU A 19 -16.43 7.85 -30.41
C GLU A 19 -15.27 8.63 -29.81
N ASP A 20 -15.53 9.87 -29.39
CA ASP A 20 -14.59 10.70 -28.64
C ASP A 20 -14.09 9.88 -27.45
N PHE A 21 -12.93 9.24 -27.62
CA PHE A 21 -12.23 8.65 -26.50
C PHE A 21 -11.97 9.81 -25.55
N PRO A 22 -12.46 9.77 -24.31
CA PRO A 22 -12.18 10.82 -23.36
C PRO A 22 -10.66 10.91 -23.27
N SER A 23 -10.11 11.99 -23.84
CA SER A 23 -8.71 12.32 -23.73
C SER A 23 -8.46 12.43 -22.23
N LEU A 24 -7.81 11.40 -21.68
CA LEU A 24 -7.24 11.46 -20.35
C LEU A 24 -6.29 12.64 -20.42
N GLY A 25 -6.76 13.80 -19.97
CA GLY A 25 -5.93 14.98 -19.83
C GLY A 25 -4.71 14.67 -18.95
N PRO A 26 -3.77 15.59 -18.80
CA PRO A 26 -2.53 15.41 -18.04
C PRO A 26 -2.79 15.36 -16.52
N HIS A 27 -3.68 14.47 -16.08
CA HIS A 27 -3.89 14.06 -14.71
C HIS A 27 -3.36 12.63 -14.54
N SER A 28 -2.17 12.36 -15.07
CA SER A 28 -1.29 11.40 -14.42
C SER A 28 -0.98 11.95 -13.03
N ARG A 29 -1.88 11.70 -12.06
CA ARG A 29 -1.52 11.81 -10.65
C ARG A 29 -0.38 10.83 -10.48
N VAL A 30 0.84 11.35 -10.42
CA VAL A 30 1.99 10.56 -9.98
C VAL A 30 1.59 10.00 -8.63
N VAL A 31 1.30 8.71 -8.57
CA VAL A 31 1.01 8.03 -7.31
C VAL A 31 2.35 7.99 -6.60
N GLU A 32 2.58 8.96 -5.71
CA GLU A 32 3.78 9.03 -4.90
C GLU A 32 3.89 7.72 -4.11
N VAL A 33 4.91 6.92 -4.45
CA VAL A 33 5.15 5.65 -3.77
C VAL A 33 5.62 5.99 -2.36
N ALA A 34 4.83 5.57 -1.36
CA ALA A 34 5.15 5.84 0.03
C ALA A 34 6.51 5.21 0.39
N PRO A 35 7.44 5.96 1.01
CA PRO A 35 8.78 5.46 1.27
C PRO A 35 8.75 4.32 2.28
N ILE A 36 9.47 3.24 1.96
CA ILE A 36 9.68 2.10 2.86
C ILE A 36 10.90 2.39 3.73
N VAL A 37 10.74 2.28 5.04
CA VAL A 37 11.80 2.46 6.04
C VAL A 37 12.12 1.11 6.68
N SER A 38 13.34 0.62 6.46
CA SER A 38 13.83 -0.61 7.08
C SER A 38 14.52 -0.34 8.43
N GLY A 39 14.43 -1.29 9.36
CA GLY A 39 15.15 -1.23 10.63
C GLY A 39 14.65 -2.23 11.65
N ARG A 40 15.08 -2.08 12.91
CA ARG A 40 14.66 -2.97 14.00
C ARG A 40 13.39 -2.49 14.68
N ALA A 41 12.51 -3.42 15.01
CA ALA A 41 11.35 -3.22 15.88
C ALA A 41 11.54 -3.90 17.24
N SER A 42 10.91 -3.35 18.27
CA SER A 42 10.67 -4.01 19.57
C SER A 42 9.19 -3.86 19.92
N PHE A 43 8.79 -4.29 21.10
CA PHE A 43 7.49 -3.97 21.67
C PHE A 43 7.59 -3.50 23.12
N TYR A 44 6.54 -2.83 23.59
CA TYR A 44 6.45 -2.36 24.97
C TYR A 44 6.34 -3.50 25.97
N SER A 45 7.13 -3.40 27.06
CA SER A 45 6.95 -4.23 28.25
C SER A 45 5.58 -4.00 28.89
N THR A 46 5.11 -5.01 29.65
CA THR A 46 3.84 -4.93 30.35
C THR A 46 3.78 -3.81 31.39
N ALA A 47 4.94 -3.40 31.92
CA ALA A 47 5.07 -2.29 32.87
C ALA A 47 4.60 -0.93 32.31
N PHE A 48 4.41 -0.79 31.00
CA PHE A 48 3.93 0.46 30.41
C PHE A 48 2.41 0.62 30.47
N HIS A 49 1.65 -0.44 30.79
CA HIS A 49 0.19 -0.37 30.84
C HIS A 49 -0.32 0.81 31.67
N GLY A 50 -1.34 1.52 31.19
CA GLY A 50 -1.95 2.62 31.93
C GLY A 50 -1.16 3.93 31.89
N ARG A 51 0.05 3.96 31.32
CA ARG A 51 0.83 5.20 31.15
C ARG A 51 0.30 6.04 29.99
N ARG A 52 0.53 7.35 30.06
CA ARG A 52 0.22 8.27 28.96
C ARG A 52 1.25 8.13 27.84
N THR A 53 0.75 8.05 26.61
CA THR A 53 1.54 8.17 25.37
C THR A 53 1.74 9.64 25.00
N ALA A 54 2.62 9.92 24.06
CA ALA A 54 2.85 11.27 23.53
C ALA A 54 1.63 11.86 22.79
N SER A 55 0.66 11.04 22.35
CA SER A 55 -0.63 11.53 21.85
C SER A 55 -1.58 12.01 22.97
N GLY A 56 -1.25 11.73 24.24
CA GLY A 56 -2.10 11.98 25.40
C GLY A 56 -3.03 10.82 25.76
N GLU A 57 -3.16 9.82 24.89
CA GLU A 57 -3.94 8.61 25.17
C GLU A 57 -3.27 7.72 26.21
N THR A 58 -4.07 6.94 26.94
CA THR A 58 -3.56 5.90 27.85
C THR A 58 -3.16 4.66 27.04
N TYR A 59 -1.93 4.19 27.23
CA TYR A 59 -1.45 2.96 26.59
C TYR A 59 -2.14 1.73 27.19
N ALA A 60 -2.63 0.86 26.31
CA ALA A 60 -3.19 -0.43 26.66
C ALA A 60 -2.61 -1.53 25.75
N HIS A 61 -2.28 -2.69 26.33
CA HIS A 61 -1.56 -3.74 25.60
C HIS A 61 -2.33 -4.36 24.45
N HIS A 62 -3.66 -4.43 24.59
CA HIS A 62 -4.59 -4.99 23.63
C HIS A 62 -4.95 -4.03 22.50
N VAL A 63 -4.53 -2.75 22.59
CA VAL A 63 -4.76 -1.76 21.53
C VAL A 63 -3.62 -1.84 20.52
N ILE A 64 -3.97 -2.07 19.25
CA ILE A 64 -3.03 -2.09 18.14
C ILE A 64 -2.52 -0.67 17.88
N SER A 65 -1.37 -0.35 18.45
CA SER A 65 -0.67 0.92 18.25
C SER A 65 0.85 0.76 18.26
N ALA A 66 1.57 1.85 18.01
CA ALA A 66 3.02 1.90 18.06
C ALA A 66 3.58 3.29 18.40
N ALA A 67 4.81 3.30 18.89
CA ALA A 67 5.66 4.47 18.99
C ALA A 67 6.65 4.52 17.83
N SER A 68 6.82 5.69 17.20
CA SER A 68 7.90 5.91 16.23
C SER A 68 8.33 7.36 16.25
N ASN A 69 9.59 7.64 15.90
CA ASN A 69 10.10 9.00 15.67
C ASN A 69 10.24 9.33 14.18
N ARG A 70 9.92 8.38 13.29
CA ARG A 70 10.08 8.51 11.82
C ARG A 70 8.79 8.91 11.12
N PHE A 71 7.64 8.64 11.74
CA PHE A 71 6.32 8.87 11.15
C PHE A 71 5.55 9.93 11.94
N PRO A 72 4.71 10.77 11.32
CA PRO A 72 3.86 11.71 12.04
C PRO A 72 2.93 11.02 13.04
N MET A 73 2.51 11.75 14.08
CA MET A 73 1.52 11.26 15.04
C MET A 73 0.18 11.05 14.34
N GLY A 74 -0.53 9.97 14.66
CA GLY A 74 -1.82 9.61 14.07
C GLY A 74 -1.74 8.84 12.75
N THR A 75 -0.57 8.77 12.11
CA THR A 75 -0.39 8.02 10.85
C THR A 75 -0.65 6.53 11.06
N LEU A 76 -1.38 5.91 10.13
CA LEU A 76 -1.42 4.47 9.99
C LEU A 76 -0.21 4.01 9.18
N VAL A 77 0.50 3.01 9.67
CA VAL A 77 1.63 2.41 8.98
C VAL A 77 1.43 0.90 8.87
N ALA A 78 1.84 0.33 7.75
CA ALA A 78 1.99 -1.11 7.60
C ALA A 78 3.39 -1.51 8.08
N VAL A 79 3.47 -2.56 8.88
CA VAL A 79 4.72 -3.09 9.45
C VAL A 79 4.85 -4.55 9.04
N ARG A 80 5.88 -4.87 8.27
CA ARG A 80 6.18 -6.23 7.82
C ARG A 80 7.46 -6.73 8.49
N ARG A 81 7.44 -7.95 9.03
CA ARG A 81 8.64 -8.60 9.58
C ARG A 81 9.35 -9.38 8.49
N VAL A 82 10.61 -9.06 8.22
CA VAL A 82 11.42 -9.74 7.19
C VAL A 82 12.13 -10.95 7.85
N PRO A 83 12.21 -12.14 7.22
CA PRO A 83 11.66 -12.62 5.94
C PRO A 83 10.27 -13.28 6.05
N SER A 84 9.52 -13.00 7.11
CA SER A 84 8.21 -13.64 7.33
C SER A 84 7.10 -13.03 6.46
N ALA A 85 6.04 -13.78 6.21
CA ALA A 85 4.82 -13.26 5.57
C ALA A 85 3.89 -12.51 6.55
N ARG A 86 4.37 -12.16 7.75
CA ARG A 86 3.55 -11.50 8.79
C ARG A 86 3.63 -10.00 8.66
N CYS A 87 2.46 -9.38 8.72
CA CYS A 87 2.29 -7.94 8.56
C CYS A 87 1.16 -7.46 9.48
N VAL A 88 1.34 -6.30 10.11
CA VAL A 88 0.31 -5.63 10.91
C VAL A 88 0.21 -4.14 10.57
N VAL A 89 -1.01 -3.61 10.49
CA VAL A 89 -1.24 -2.17 10.40
C VAL A 89 -1.36 -1.62 11.81
N VAL A 90 -0.61 -0.56 12.12
CA VAL A 90 -0.64 0.10 13.43
C VAL A 90 -0.82 1.59 13.27
N ARG A 91 -1.46 2.23 14.27
CA ARG A 91 -1.47 3.69 14.39
C ARG A 91 -0.27 4.15 15.23
N ILE A 92 0.40 5.19 14.76
CA ILE A 92 1.42 5.88 15.55
C ILE A 92 0.74 6.78 16.56
N ASN A 93 0.81 6.43 17.84
CA ASN A 93 0.21 7.22 18.92
C ASN A 93 1.22 7.65 20.00
N ASP A 94 2.50 7.34 19.80
CA ASP A 94 3.53 7.62 20.80
C ASP A 94 4.90 7.93 20.18
N ARG A 95 5.84 8.41 21.00
CA ARG A 95 7.23 8.71 20.63
C ARG A 95 8.20 7.87 21.45
N MET A 96 9.28 7.45 20.82
CA MET A 96 10.33 6.69 21.50
C MET A 96 11.32 7.66 22.16
N GLY A 97 11.71 7.39 23.41
CA GLY A 97 12.75 8.16 24.11
C GLY A 97 14.16 7.98 23.53
N HIS A 98 14.36 7.02 22.61
CA HIS A 98 15.63 6.75 21.93
C HIS A 98 15.42 6.53 20.42
N ARG A 99 16.50 6.55 19.63
CA ARG A 99 16.44 6.42 18.16
C ARG A 99 17.09 5.14 17.60
N LYS A 100 17.37 4.14 18.44
CA LYS A 100 18.05 2.89 18.04
C LYS A 100 17.19 1.95 17.18
N ARG A 101 15.87 2.16 17.16
CA ARG A 101 14.86 1.33 16.48
C ARG A 101 13.95 2.22 15.64
N VAL A 102 13.32 1.64 14.61
CA VAL A 102 12.39 2.37 13.74
C VAL A 102 11.02 2.50 14.39
N ILE A 103 10.60 1.48 15.16
CA ILE A 103 9.27 1.40 15.75
C ILE A 103 9.27 0.53 17.00
N ASP A 104 8.49 0.93 18.01
CA ASP A 104 8.15 0.10 19.17
C ASP A 104 6.65 -0.20 19.14
N LEU A 105 6.30 -1.48 19.01
CA LEU A 105 4.93 -1.94 18.88
C LEU A 105 4.24 -2.07 20.24
N SER A 106 2.91 -1.95 20.24
CA SER A 106 2.07 -2.51 21.30
C SER A 106 2.27 -4.03 21.39
N ARG A 107 1.98 -4.60 22.56
CA ARG A 107 2.09 -6.05 22.76
C ARG A 107 1.19 -6.82 21.81
N GLU A 108 -0.04 -6.38 21.58
CA GLU A 108 -0.96 -7.02 20.64
C GLU A 108 -0.45 -6.97 19.20
N ALA A 109 0.10 -5.84 18.75
CA ALA A 109 0.71 -5.75 17.43
C ALA A 109 1.92 -6.67 17.30
N ALA A 110 2.70 -6.85 18.37
CA ALA A 110 3.81 -7.79 18.40
C ALA A 110 3.37 -9.26 18.36
N VAL A 111 2.23 -9.60 18.98
CA VAL A 111 1.59 -10.92 18.84
C VAL A 111 1.19 -11.14 17.38
N ALA A 112 0.49 -10.18 16.76
CA ALA A 112 0.07 -10.24 15.37
C ALA A 112 1.25 -10.39 14.40
N LEU A 113 2.35 -9.66 14.66
CA LEU A 113 3.59 -9.74 13.89
C LEU A 113 4.44 -10.99 14.21
N GLY A 114 4.11 -11.71 15.28
CA GLY A 114 4.78 -12.95 15.66
C GLY A 114 6.18 -12.76 16.21
N MET A 115 6.40 -11.73 17.02
CA MET A 115 7.73 -11.36 17.50
C MET A 115 7.89 -11.40 19.03
N ILE A 116 6.92 -11.95 19.75
CA ILE A 116 6.95 -12.00 21.22
C ILE A 116 8.20 -12.72 21.73
N ASP A 117 8.49 -13.92 21.22
CA ASP A 117 9.63 -14.73 21.69
C ASP A 117 10.97 -14.15 21.26
N ALA A 118 11.02 -13.52 20.08
CA ALA A 118 12.23 -12.90 19.56
C ALA A 118 12.60 -11.60 20.29
N GLY A 119 11.61 -10.89 20.83
CA GLY A 119 11.80 -9.58 21.48
C GLY A 119 12.03 -8.44 20.48
N VAL A 120 13.06 -8.58 19.65
CA VAL A 120 13.50 -7.61 18.64
C VAL A 120 13.66 -8.30 17.30
N VAL A 121 13.13 -7.71 16.23
CA VAL A 121 13.20 -8.27 14.87
C VAL A 121 13.44 -7.18 13.83
N ASP A 122 13.96 -7.56 12.66
CA ASP A 122 14.04 -6.68 11.51
C ASP A 122 12.68 -6.54 10.82
N VAL A 123 12.34 -5.30 10.49
CA VAL A 123 11.07 -4.92 9.87
C VAL A 123 11.27 -3.91 8.77
N GLU A 124 10.26 -3.84 7.92
CA GLU A 124 10.02 -2.74 7.01
C GLU A 124 8.72 -2.05 7.39
N VAL A 125 8.71 -0.72 7.33
CA VAL A 125 7.57 0.12 7.71
C VAL A 125 7.28 1.13 6.61
N THR A 126 6.03 1.23 6.20
CA THR A 126 5.58 2.23 5.20
C THR A 126 4.26 2.87 5.64
N PRO A 127 4.02 4.17 5.36
CA PRO A 127 2.70 4.78 5.55
C PRO A 127 1.63 3.99 4.80
N LEU A 128 0.50 3.73 5.46
CA LEU A 128 -0.64 3.08 4.82
C LEU A 128 -1.35 4.08 3.90
N PRO A 129 -1.44 3.81 2.58
CA PRO A 129 -2.22 4.64 1.67
C PRO A 129 -3.68 4.74 2.11
N LYS A 130 -4.28 5.94 1.98
CA LYS A 130 -5.66 6.21 2.42
C LYS A 130 -6.69 5.26 1.78
N TYR A 131 -6.48 4.89 0.52
CA TYR A 131 -7.38 3.98 -0.21
C TYR A 131 -7.29 2.51 0.24
N LEU A 132 -6.32 2.15 1.09
CA LEU A 132 -6.21 0.81 1.67
C LEU A 132 -6.79 0.71 3.09
N VAL A 133 -7.24 1.82 3.68
CA VAL A 133 -7.83 1.78 5.03
C VAL A 133 -9.11 0.94 5.00
N GLY A 134 -9.16 -0.10 5.83
CA GLY A 134 -10.28 -1.05 5.89
C GLY A 134 -10.20 -2.23 4.92
N HIS A 135 -9.21 -2.26 4.02
CA HIS A 135 -9.00 -3.38 3.12
C HIS A 135 -8.41 -4.59 3.87
N GLU A 136 -8.90 -5.80 3.61
CA GLU A 136 -8.47 -7.01 4.33
C GLU A 136 -6.96 -7.30 4.13
N SER A 137 -6.46 -7.09 2.92
CA SER A 137 -5.04 -7.24 2.58
C SER A 137 -4.23 -5.94 2.69
N ALA A 138 -4.76 -4.89 3.33
CA ALA A 138 -4.17 -3.55 3.38
C ALA A 138 -2.67 -3.56 3.71
N CYS A 139 -2.29 -4.37 4.70
CA CYS A 139 -0.91 -4.42 5.17
C CYS A 139 0.05 -4.89 4.08
N MET A 140 -0.27 -5.97 3.37
CA MET A 140 0.60 -6.53 2.32
C MET A 140 0.59 -5.66 1.07
N LEU A 141 -0.58 -5.14 0.67
CA LEU A 141 -0.71 -4.25 -0.49
C LEU A 141 0.07 -2.95 -0.32
N ALA A 142 0.26 -2.46 0.90
CA ALA A 142 1.04 -1.25 1.16
C ALA A 142 2.52 -1.37 0.75
N PHE A 143 3.05 -2.59 0.62
CA PHE A 143 4.42 -2.86 0.17
C PHE A 143 4.52 -3.23 -1.32
N GLN A 144 3.40 -3.25 -2.05
CA GLN A 144 3.39 -3.50 -3.48
C GLN A 144 3.44 -2.19 -4.25
N PRO A 145 4.12 -2.14 -5.41
CA PRO A 145 4.01 -1.01 -6.30
C PRO A 145 2.54 -0.89 -6.78
N PRO A 146 2.01 0.33 -6.97
CA PRO A 146 0.64 0.50 -7.41
C PRO A 146 0.41 -0.18 -8.76
N ALA A 147 -0.76 -0.80 -8.94
CA ALA A 147 -1.05 -1.73 -10.05
C ALA A 147 -0.74 -1.17 -11.46
N HIS A 148 -0.91 0.14 -11.69
CA HIS A 148 -0.59 0.78 -12.97
C HIS A 148 0.92 0.84 -13.27
N LEU A 149 1.78 0.75 -12.24
CA LEU A 149 3.24 0.64 -12.39
C LEU A 149 3.70 -0.83 -12.56
N GLN A 150 2.80 -1.81 -12.41
CA GLN A 150 3.14 -3.22 -12.61
C GLN A 150 2.99 -3.69 -14.08
N ALA A 151 2.53 -2.83 -14.99
CA ALA A 151 2.06 -3.23 -16.31
C ALA A 151 3.05 -3.02 -17.49
N VAL A 152 4.30 -2.60 -17.28
CA VAL A 152 5.17 -2.18 -18.41
C VAL A 152 6.60 -2.71 -18.35
N ASP A 153 6.82 -4.01 -18.11
CA ASP A 153 8.16 -4.62 -18.34
C ASP A 153 8.10 -6.01 -19.00
N GLY A 154 7.00 -6.33 -19.69
CA GLY A 154 6.70 -7.69 -20.14
C GLY A 154 6.18 -7.83 -21.56
N ALA A 155 6.71 -7.11 -22.56
CA ALA A 155 6.55 -7.45 -23.97
C ALA A 155 7.52 -6.65 -24.85
N GLY A 156 8.70 -7.23 -25.10
CA GLY A 156 9.55 -6.77 -26.19
C GLY A 156 8.87 -7.03 -27.53
N LEU A 157 8.32 -5.98 -28.15
CA LEU A 157 8.10 -5.97 -29.59
C LEU A 157 9.37 -5.46 -30.26
N ARG A 158 10.18 -6.38 -30.79
CA ARG A 158 11.10 -6.08 -31.89
C ARG A 158 10.27 -5.55 -33.06
N ALA A 159 10.45 -4.28 -33.40
CA ALA A 159 9.99 -3.78 -34.69
C ALA A 159 10.83 -4.42 -35.82
N PRO A 160 10.25 -4.93 -36.90
CA PRO A 160 11.01 -5.22 -38.11
C PRO A 160 11.42 -3.89 -38.75
N GLY A 161 12.71 -3.76 -39.03
CA GLY A 161 13.26 -2.62 -39.73
C GLY A 161 12.70 -2.48 -41.14
N LYS A 162 12.57 -1.22 -41.57
CA LYS A 162 12.66 -0.81 -42.97
C LYS A 162 13.61 0.36 -43.05
#